data_AF-A0A8J3N3U7-F1
#
_entry.id   AF-A0A8J3N3U7-F1
#
_cell.length_a   1.000
_cell.length_b   1.000
_cell.length_c   1.000
_cell.angle_alpha   90.00
_cell.angle_beta   90.00
_cell.angle_gamma   90.00
#
_symmetry.space_group_name_H-M   'P 1'
#
loop_
_entity.id
_entity.type
_entity.pdbx_description
1 polymer ?
#
loop_
_entity_poly.entity_id
_entity_poly.type
_entity_poly.pdbx_seq_one_letter_code
_entity_poly.pdbx_strand_id
1 'polypeptide(L)'
;MMNASPDVRQGKVEQVSQESVEPEAKRPSGIFDWWYQWTALPEPPASASFLKREEARKVRLLSTILLFFLPTLIIVLPTTFFMPVIYARFADLALITAATVSLFLNRVGKVTIAALVLVMGFEAALTLVVLTTNPLDATVFQVYDLYAMVELFAASLLPVRGVFVIAACNSVFFWVDLLYQKATPTLAPAVAQQFLPIVSRPIILEFIVAAVSFLWVSSATKAIMRADRAEMVINLEHALVDQKRALEEGVAQILQTHVEVANGNLNARAPLNQNNALWQIARALNVLLVRLQRAAMGERDLHRVEQAVTQCVSIIQHADEEQLPARLPFTHTAIDPLIAALQGKTLAYTQAPFLLRSHPTKAHIDASKPLSQ
;
A
#
# COMPACT_ATOMS: atom_id res chain seq x y z
N MET A 1 29.13 17.81 -46.12
CA MET A 1 27.80 18.46 -46.09
C MET A 1 26.77 17.41 -45.72
N MET A 2 25.86 17.77 -44.81
CA MET A 2 24.62 17.08 -44.40
C MET A 2 24.72 15.81 -43.54
N ASN A 3 24.79 16.10 -42.23
CA ASN A 3 24.30 15.37 -41.06
C ASN A 3 23.21 14.31 -41.30
N ALA A 4 23.50 13.07 -40.91
CA ALA A 4 22.51 12.09 -40.52
C ALA A 4 22.61 11.89 -39.00
N SER A 5 21.67 12.49 -38.28
CA SER A 5 21.53 12.41 -36.83
C SER A 5 20.93 11.06 -36.44
N PRO A 6 21.51 10.30 -35.50
CA PRO A 6 20.88 9.08 -35.02
C PRO A 6 19.72 9.43 -34.11
N ASP A 7 18.53 9.09 -34.58
CA ASP A 7 17.25 9.15 -33.90
C ASP A 7 17.29 8.23 -32.66
N VAL A 8 17.64 8.81 -31.51
CA VAL A 8 17.57 8.17 -30.19
C VAL A 8 16.10 8.08 -29.83
N ARG A 9 15.47 6.98 -30.23
CA ARG A 9 14.20 6.52 -29.66
C ARG A 9 14.41 6.29 -28.16
N GLN A 10 14.16 7.33 -27.37
CA GLN A 10 13.87 7.22 -25.95
C GLN A 10 12.63 6.34 -25.82
N GLY A 11 12.86 5.04 -25.65
CA GLY A 11 11.87 4.12 -25.14
C GLY A 11 11.47 4.60 -23.77
N LYS A 12 10.32 5.27 -23.71
CA LYS A 12 9.63 5.69 -22.50
C LYS A 12 9.21 4.43 -21.73
N VAL A 13 10.13 3.90 -20.93
CA VAL A 13 9.83 2.85 -19.94
C VAL A 13 9.25 3.53 -18.69
N GLU A 14 8.07 4.12 -18.85
CA GLU A 14 7.11 4.27 -17.75
C GLU A 14 6.19 3.05 -17.77
N GLN A 15 6.77 1.85 -17.74
CA GLN A 15 6.08 0.68 -17.19
C GLN A 15 6.51 0.60 -15.74
N VAL A 16 6.02 1.57 -14.95
CA VAL A 16 5.69 1.27 -13.56
C VAL A 16 4.77 0.07 -13.67
N SER A 17 5.22 -1.06 -13.12
CA SER A 17 4.42 -2.27 -12.97
C SER A 17 2.99 -1.85 -12.64
N GLN A 18 2.12 -1.88 -13.66
CA GLN A 18 0.70 -2.07 -13.45
C GLN A 18 0.63 -3.48 -12.90
N GLU A 19 0.93 -3.57 -11.60
CA GLU A 19 0.41 -4.57 -10.70
C GLU A 19 -1.00 -4.81 -11.19
N SER A 20 -1.17 -5.99 -11.80
CA SER A 20 -2.39 -6.39 -12.46
C SER A 20 -3.48 -6.28 -11.41
N VAL A 21 -4.17 -5.14 -11.41
CA VAL A 21 -5.37 -4.90 -10.62
C VAL A 21 -6.30 -6.00 -11.11
N GLU A 22 -6.34 -7.08 -10.33
CA GLU A 22 -7.07 -8.28 -10.61
C GLU A 22 -8.48 -7.82 -11.02
N PRO A 23 -8.93 -8.10 -12.25
CA PRO A 23 -10.14 -7.50 -12.79
C PRO A 23 -11.26 -7.86 -11.83
N GLU A 24 -11.71 -6.84 -11.10
CA GLU A 24 -12.67 -6.94 -10.01
C GLU A 24 -13.84 -7.78 -10.50
N ALA A 25 -13.89 -9.04 -10.04
CA ALA A 25 -14.82 -10.01 -10.57
C ALA A 25 -16.23 -9.45 -10.38
N LYS A 26 -16.87 -9.03 -11.49
CA LYS A 26 -18.21 -8.42 -11.50
C LYS A 26 -19.14 -9.33 -10.72
N ARG A 27 -19.41 -8.97 -9.47
CA ARG A 27 -20.35 -9.72 -8.63
C ARG A 27 -21.74 -9.61 -9.29
N PRO A 28 -22.50 -10.73 -9.36
CA PRO A 28 -23.85 -10.69 -9.90
C PRO A 28 -24.69 -9.70 -9.10
N SER A 29 -25.38 -8.79 -9.79
CA SER A 29 -26.16 -7.73 -9.16
C SER A 29 -27.35 -8.30 -8.38
N GLY A 30 -27.23 -8.31 -7.05
CA GLY A 30 -28.33 -8.69 -6.15
C GLY A 30 -29.32 -7.55 -5.92
N ILE A 31 -30.47 -7.85 -5.30
CA ILE A 31 -31.47 -6.86 -4.89
C ILE A 31 -30.85 -5.79 -3.97
N PHE A 32 -29.90 -6.19 -3.11
CA PHE A 32 -29.16 -5.28 -2.25
C PHE A 32 -28.26 -4.32 -3.02
N ASP A 33 -27.62 -4.77 -4.11
CA ASP A 33 -26.77 -3.90 -4.93
C ASP A 33 -27.59 -2.83 -5.63
N TRP A 34 -28.79 -3.21 -6.12
CA TRP A 34 -29.75 -2.25 -6.65
C TRP A 34 -30.10 -1.20 -5.59
N TRP A 35 -30.48 -1.61 -4.38
CA TRP A 35 -30.77 -0.65 -3.30
C TRP A 35 -29.59 0.28 -3.02
N TYR A 36 -28.38 -0.26 -2.82
CA TYR A 36 -27.19 0.53 -2.53
C TYR A 36 -26.81 1.49 -3.66
N GLN A 37 -27.11 1.17 -4.93
CA GLN A 37 -26.89 2.11 -6.03
C GLN A 37 -27.74 3.38 -5.91
N TRP A 38 -28.94 3.28 -5.33
CA TRP A 38 -29.84 4.42 -5.11
C TRP A 38 -29.55 5.18 -3.83
N THR A 39 -29.12 4.48 -2.77
CA THR A 39 -29.12 5.02 -1.40
C THR A 39 -27.74 5.21 -0.77
N ALA A 40 -26.69 4.58 -1.32
CA ALA A 40 -25.33 4.63 -0.78
C ALA A 40 -24.33 5.22 -1.80
N LEU A 41 -23.19 5.70 -1.31
CA LEU A 41 -22.07 6.17 -2.13
C LEU A 41 -21.36 4.95 -2.74
N PRO A 42 -20.83 5.02 -3.98
CA PRO A 42 -20.00 3.95 -4.55
C PRO A 42 -18.84 3.57 -3.63
N GLU A 43 -18.43 2.30 -3.66
CA GLU A 43 -17.28 1.82 -2.89
C GLU A 43 -16.01 2.57 -3.29
N PRO A 44 -15.25 3.12 -2.33
CA PRO A 44 -13.94 3.65 -2.62
C PRO A 44 -13.00 2.50 -3.01
N PRO A 45 -12.00 2.76 -3.89
CA PRO A 45 -11.03 1.74 -4.28
C PRO A 45 -10.26 1.21 -3.07
N ALA A 46 -9.71 0.00 -3.17
CA ALA A 46 -8.96 -0.64 -2.08
C ALA A 46 -7.76 0.21 -1.58
N SER A 47 -7.19 1.04 -2.45
CA SER A 47 -6.11 1.99 -2.14
C SER A 47 -6.56 3.27 -1.44
N ALA A 48 -7.86 3.48 -1.23
CA ALA A 48 -8.36 4.66 -0.55
C ALA A 48 -7.98 4.68 0.93
N SER A 49 -7.86 5.89 1.49
CA SER A 49 -7.55 6.06 2.91
C SER A 49 -8.59 5.39 3.81
N PHE A 50 -8.13 4.91 4.97
CA PHE A 50 -8.97 4.27 5.99
C PHE A 50 -10.23 5.08 6.31
N LEU A 51 -10.09 6.41 6.45
CA LEU A 51 -11.21 7.30 6.74
C LEU A 51 -12.32 7.24 5.68
N LYS A 52 -11.96 7.18 4.39
CA LYS A 52 -12.93 7.07 3.29
C LYS A 52 -13.60 5.69 3.25
N ARG A 53 -12.83 4.62 3.51
CA ARG A 53 -13.38 3.25 3.60
C ARG A 53 -14.36 3.11 4.75
N GLU A 54 -14.04 3.70 5.90
CA GLU A 54 -14.92 3.71 7.07
C GLU A 54 -16.18 4.56 6.84
N GLU A 55 -16.03 5.72 6.20
CA GLU A 55 -17.18 6.53 5.78
C GLU A 55 -18.12 5.74 4.87
N ALA A 56 -17.60 5.10 3.81
CA ALA A 56 -18.39 4.26 2.91
C ALA A 56 -19.09 3.10 3.63
N ARG A 57 -18.43 2.50 4.63
CA ARG A 57 -19.02 1.46 5.48
C ARG A 57 -20.21 2.00 6.28
N LYS A 58 -20.08 3.19 6.86
CA LYS A 58 -21.18 3.85 7.60
C LYS A 58 -22.34 4.24 6.68
N VAL A 59 -22.04 4.74 5.47
CA VAL A 59 -23.06 5.02 4.44
C VAL A 59 -23.89 3.77 4.17
N ARG A 60 -23.23 2.62 4.02
CA ARG A 60 -23.88 1.34 3.76
C ARG A 60 -24.67 0.85 4.95
N LEU A 61 -24.10 0.89 6.15
CA LEU A 61 -24.79 0.51 7.38
C LEU A 61 -26.09 1.30 7.57
N LEU A 62 -26.04 2.64 7.40
CA LEU A 62 -27.23 3.49 7.47
C LEU A 62 -28.25 3.12 6.39
N SER A 63 -27.80 2.88 5.16
CA SER A 63 -28.65 2.42 4.07
C SER A 63 -29.31 1.06 4.35
N THR A 64 -28.59 0.10 4.93
CA THR A 64 -29.12 -1.21 5.32
C THR A 64 -30.16 -1.08 6.43
N ILE A 65 -29.88 -0.24 7.43
CA ILE A 65 -30.83 0.03 8.51
C ILE A 65 -32.12 0.64 7.94
N LEU A 66 -31.99 1.67 7.08
CA LEU A 66 -33.13 2.34 6.46
C LEU A 66 -33.92 1.42 5.51
N LEU A 67 -33.27 0.44 4.87
CA LEU A 67 -33.92 -0.56 4.03
C LEU A 67 -34.94 -1.40 4.81
N PHE A 68 -34.62 -1.80 6.03
CA PHE A 68 -35.55 -2.59 6.87
C PHE A 68 -36.49 -1.69 7.68
N PHE A 69 -36.01 -0.52 8.08
CA PHE A 69 -36.75 0.41 8.90
C PHE A 69 -37.93 1.05 8.15
N LEU A 70 -37.75 1.52 6.91
CA LEU A 70 -38.83 2.17 6.14
C LEU A 70 -40.04 1.25 5.88
N PRO A 71 -39.87 0.01 5.38
CA PRO A 71 -41.00 -0.92 5.24
C PRO A 71 -41.68 -1.21 6.58
N THR A 72 -40.91 -1.29 7.67
CA THR A 72 -41.47 -1.48 9.02
C THR A 72 -42.37 -0.30 9.41
N LEU A 73 -41.93 0.93 9.19
CA LEU A 73 -42.76 2.13 9.41
C LEU A 73 -44.02 2.14 8.54
N ILE A 74 -43.91 1.74 7.27
CA ILE A 74 -45.05 1.66 6.35
C ILE A 74 -46.08 0.62 6.83
N ILE A 75 -45.62 -0.51 7.37
CA ILE A 75 -46.51 -1.55 7.92
C ILE A 75 -47.16 -1.11 9.25
N VAL A 76 -46.46 -0.32 10.07
CA VAL A 76 -46.97 0.21 11.33
C VAL A 76 -47.95 1.35 11.10
N LEU A 77 -47.79 2.16 10.06
CA LEU A 77 -48.61 3.34 9.79
C LEU A 77 -50.14 3.08 9.81
N PRO A 78 -50.70 2.00 9.22
CA PRO A 78 -52.11 1.68 9.37
C PRO A 78 -52.58 1.55 10.82
N THR A 79 -51.74 1.04 11.73
CA THR A 79 -52.10 0.86 13.14
C THR A 79 -52.34 2.19 13.84
N THR A 80 -51.61 3.25 13.48
CA THR A 80 -51.80 4.58 14.08
C THR A 80 -53.06 5.28 13.58
N PHE A 81 -53.62 4.87 12.43
CA PHE A 81 -54.97 5.31 12.02
C PHE A 81 -56.08 4.73 12.89
N PHE A 82 -55.89 3.52 13.44
CA PHE A 82 -56.86 2.90 14.36
C PHE A 82 -56.72 3.40 15.80
N MET A 83 -55.59 4.04 16.15
CA MET A 83 -55.42 4.63 17.48
C MET A 83 -56.21 5.95 17.61
N PRO A 84 -56.77 6.23 18.81
CA PRO A 84 -57.48 7.48 19.09
C PRO A 84 -56.56 8.71 19.16
N VAL A 85 -55.25 8.51 19.33
CA VAL A 85 -54.25 9.58 19.46
C VAL A 85 -53.87 10.11 18.08
N ILE A 86 -54.48 11.22 17.65
CA ILE A 86 -54.24 11.80 16.32
C ILE A 86 -52.77 12.18 16.09
N TYR A 87 -52.06 12.57 17.15
CA TYR A 87 -50.65 12.97 17.09
C TYR A 87 -49.71 11.80 16.73
N ALA A 88 -50.07 10.56 17.05
CA ALA A 88 -49.28 9.39 16.66
C ALA A 88 -49.18 9.25 15.14
N ARG A 89 -50.25 9.60 14.40
CA ARG A 89 -50.27 9.58 12.93
C ARG A 89 -49.30 10.59 12.34
N PHE A 90 -49.26 11.80 12.92
CA PHE A 90 -48.34 12.84 12.50
C PHE A 90 -46.89 12.51 12.88
N ALA A 91 -46.67 11.89 14.05
CA ALA A 91 -45.36 11.43 14.48
C ALA A 91 -44.79 10.38 13.53
N ASP A 92 -45.58 9.35 13.15
CA ASP A 92 -45.17 8.34 12.18
C ASP A 92 -44.87 8.95 10.80
N LEU A 93 -45.74 9.85 10.32
CA LEU A 93 -45.53 10.50 9.03
C LEU A 93 -44.26 11.38 9.04
N ALA A 94 -44.02 12.09 10.14
CA ALA A 94 -42.80 12.86 10.33
C ALA A 94 -41.56 11.95 10.36
N LEU A 95 -41.65 10.76 10.96
CA LEU A 95 -40.57 9.79 11.01
C LEU A 95 -40.25 9.17 9.65
N ILE A 96 -41.27 8.84 8.85
CA ILE A 96 -41.11 8.40 7.45
C ILE A 96 -40.43 9.51 6.63
N THR A 97 -40.84 10.76 6.85
CA THR A 97 -40.23 11.93 6.20
C THR A 97 -38.77 12.08 6.61
N ALA A 98 -38.46 12.01 7.90
CA ALA A 98 -37.10 12.09 8.43
C ALA A 98 -36.20 10.96 7.88
N ALA A 99 -36.71 9.73 7.80
CA ALA A 99 -36.02 8.59 7.22
C ALA A 99 -35.75 8.78 5.71
N THR A 100 -36.71 9.35 4.97
CA THR A 100 -36.54 9.67 3.54
C THR A 100 -35.51 10.77 3.33
N VAL A 101 -35.53 11.83 4.15
CA VAL A 101 -34.51 12.89 4.13
C VAL A 101 -33.14 12.32 4.51
N SER A 102 -33.08 11.42 5.50
CA SER A 102 -31.86 10.73 5.90
C SER A 102 -31.28 9.91 4.74
N LEU A 103 -32.10 9.15 4.00
CA LEU A 103 -31.65 8.44 2.79
C LEU A 103 -31.05 9.39 1.74
N PHE A 104 -31.71 10.53 1.50
CA PHE A 104 -31.19 11.52 0.55
C PHE A 104 -29.85 12.11 1.01
N LEU A 105 -29.73 12.49 2.28
CA LEU A 105 -28.48 13.00 2.85
C LEU A 105 -27.37 11.95 2.84
N ASN A 106 -27.71 10.68 3.09
CA ASN A 106 -26.79 9.56 3.01
C ASN A 106 -26.21 9.40 1.60
N ARG A 107 -27.04 9.53 0.57
CA ARG A 107 -26.62 9.49 -0.84
C ARG A 107 -25.67 10.63 -1.22
N VAL A 108 -25.83 11.80 -0.62
CA VAL A 108 -24.95 12.97 -0.80
C VAL A 108 -23.61 12.81 -0.05
N GLY A 109 -23.44 11.75 0.75
CA GLY A 109 -22.24 11.51 1.56
C GLY A 109 -22.26 12.23 2.91
N LYS A 110 -23.35 12.90 3.28
CA LYS A 110 -23.47 13.61 4.57
C LYS A 110 -23.98 12.66 5.68
N VAL A 111 -23.27 11.55 5.90
CA VAL A 111 -23.73 10.44 6.75
C VAL A 111 -24.02 10.87 8.19
N THR A 112 -23.16 11.68 8.79
CA THR A 112 -23.36 12.12 10.18
C THR A 112 -24.62 12.98 10.35
N ILE A 113 -24.91 13.83 9.36
CA ILE A 113 -26.13 14.65 9.38
C ILE A 113 -27.35 13.76 9.12
N ALA A 114 -27.26 12.83 8.17
CA ALA A 114 -28.30 11.84 7.89
C ALA A 114 -28.66 11.02 9.15
N ALA A 115 -27.65 10.51 9.85
CA ALA A 115 -27.78 9.80 11.10
C ALA A 115 -28.43 10.66 12.19
N LEU A 116 -27.99 11.91 12.35
CA LEU A 116 -28.54 12.83 13.33
C LEU A 116 -30.01 13.18 13.03
N VAL A 117 -30.37 13.42 11.78
CA VAL A 117 -31.77 13.66 11.36
C VAL A 117 -32.64 12.45 11.69
N LEU A 118 -32.16 11.24 11.46
CA LEU A 118 -32.90 10.01 11.76
C LEU A 118 -33.09 9.83 13.27
N VAL A 119 -32.02 9.95 14.05
CA VAL A 119 -32.04 9.77 15.52
C VAL A 119 -32.91 10.84 16.17
N MET A 120 -32.68 12.13 15.87
CA MET A 120 -33.49 13.23 16.41
C MET A 120 -34.94 13.17 15.94
N GLY A 121 -35.18 12.72 14.70
CA GLY A 121 -36.54 12.53 14.18
C GLY A 121 -37.30 11.45 14.94
N PHE A 122 -36.64 10.34 15.26
CA PHE A 122 -37.23 9.26 16.06
C PHE A 122 -37.48 9.73 17.51
N GLU A 123 -36.49 10.37 18.13
CA GLU A 123 -36.59 10.91 19.49
C GLU A 123 -37.73 11.93 19.60
N ALA A 124 -37.84 12.87 18.65
CA ALA A 124 -38.92 13.85 18.59
C ALA A 124 -40.29 13.19 18.37
N ALA A 125 -40.39 12.16 17.53
CA ALA A 125 -41.64 11.43 17.30
C ALA A 125 -42.13 10.73 18.58
N LEU A 126 -41.25 10.00 19.28
CA LEU A 126 -41.60 9.37 20.56
C LEU A 126 -41.98 10.41 21.61
N THR A 127 -41.20 11.49 21.71
CA THR A 127 -41.44 12.57 22.68
C THR A 127 -42.80 13.22 22.45
N LEU A 128 -43.16 13.47 21.18
CA LEU A 128 -44.47 14.00 20.82
C LEU A 128 -45.60 13.04 21.23
N VAL A 129 -45.45 11.73 21.01
CA VAL A 129 -46.44 10.73 21.40
C VAL A 129 -46.62 10.68 22.93
N VAL A 130 -45.52 10.68 23.69
CA VAL A 130 -45.56 10.69 25.16
C VAL A 130 -46.22 11.97 25.68
N LEU A 131 -45.79 13.14 25.23
CA LEU A 131 -46.32 14.44 25.70
C LEU A 131 -47.79 14.67 25.34
N THR A 132 -48.28 14.03 24.28
CA THR A 132 -49.68 14.14 23.85
C THR A 132 -50.60 13.08 24.47
N THR A 133 -50.04 12.08 25.15
CA THR A 133 -50.80 11.06 25.88
C THR A 133 -51.13 11.55 27.28
N ASN A 134 -52.20 12.35 27.40
CA ASN A 134 -52.66 12.91 28.69
C ASN A 134 -54.13 12.53 28.93
N PRO A 135 -54.48 11.86 30.03
CA PRO A 135 -53.63 11.48 31.18
C PRO A 135 -52.67 10.31 30.90
N LEU A 136 -51.57 10.27 31.66
CA LEU A 136 -50.53 9.24 31.56
C LEU A 136 -51.10 7.89 32.02
N ASP A 137 -51.04 6.91 31.11
CA ASP A 137 -51.52 5.54 31.32
C ASP A 137 -50.36 4.54 31.32
N ALA A 138 -50.59 3.31 31.81
CA ALA A 138 -49.57 2.27 31.91
C ALA A 138 -48.94 1.89 30.56
N THR A 139 -49.63 2.17 29.44
CA THR A 139 -49.11 1.98 28.09
C THR A 139 -47.93 2.90 27.74
N VAL A 140 -47.83 4.08 28.37
CA VAL A 140 -46.71 5.02 28.15
C VAL A 140 -45.38 4.43 28.59
N PHE A 141 -45.36 3.57 29.61
CA PHE A 141 -44.13 2.89 30.03
C PHE A 141 -43.55 1.97 28.95
N GLN A 142 -44.40 1.39 28.10
CA GLN A 142 -43.92 0.60 26.95
C GLN A 142 -43.29 1.51 25.88
N VAL A 143 -43.72 2.77 25.79
CA VAL A 143 -43.11 3.76 24.89
C VAL A 143 -41.74 4.20 25.40
N TYR A 144 -41.53 4.26 26.73
CA TYR A 144 -40.20 4.48 27.29
C TYR A 144 -39.22 3.37 26.89
N ASP A 145 -39.65 2.12 26.93
CA ASP A 145 -38.81 0.99 26.49
C ASP A 145 -38.44 1.09 24.99
N LEU A 146 -39.18 1.86 24.17
CA LEU A 146 -38.84 2.10 22.76
C LEU A 146 -37.70 3.12 22.56
N TYR A 147 -37.38 3.96 23.55
CA TYR A 147 -36.24 4.87 23.47
C TYR A 147 -34.91 4.10 23.41
N ALA A 148 -34.84 2.90 23.98
CA ALA A 148 -33.71 1.98 23.81
C ALA A 148 -33.44 1.67 22.33
N MET A 149 -34.46 1.62 21.46
CA MET A 149 -34.24 1.49 20.01
C MET A 149 -33.56 2.72 19.41
N VAL A 150 -33.90 3.93 19.88
CA VAL A 150 -33.23 5.18 19.47
C VAL A 150 -31.76 5.14 19.85
N GLU A 151 -31.44 4.63 21.03
CA GLU A 151 -30.05 4.46 21.46
C GLU A 151 -29.28 3.46 20.62
N LEU A 152 -29.91 2.35 20.21
CA LEU A 152 -29.29 1.39 19.29
C LEU A 152 -29.01 2.02 17.92
N PHE A 153 -29.93 2.85 17.40
CA PHE A 153 -29.67 3.63 16.19
C PHE A 153 -28.54 4.63 16.39
N ALA A 154 -28.54 5.36 17.51
CA ALA A 154 -27.47 6.28 17.84
C ALA A 154 -26.10 5.59 17.94
N ALA A 155 -26.03 4.44 18.62
CA ALA A 155 -24.80 3.68 18.77
C ALA A 155 -24.25 3.17 17.44
N SER A 156 -25.15 2.77 16.54
CA SER A 156 -24.79 2.23 15.23
C SER A 156 -24.35 3.32 14.25
N LEU A 157 -24.89 4.55 14.37
CA LEU A 157 -24.79 5.59 13.35
C LEU A 157 -23.97 6.81 13.76
N LEU A 158 -23.99 7.18 15.04
CA LEU A 158 -23.27 8.33 15.59
C LEU A 158 -21.92 7.89 16.18
N PRO A 159 -21.01 8.84 16.50
CA PRO A 159 -19.82 8.52 17.26
C PRO A 159 -20.19 7.81 18.56
N VAL A 160 -19.50 6.73 18.90
CA VAL A 160 -19.84 5.82 20.02
C VAL A 160 -20.05 6.55 21.36
N ARG A 161 -19.39 7.68 21.57
CA ARG A 161 -19.54 8.49 22.79
C ARG A 161 -20.88 9.23 22.89
N GLY A 162 -21.53 9.49 21.75
CA GLY A 162 -22.81 10.21 21.68
C GLY A 162 -23.98 9.45 22.31
N VAL A 163 -23.89 8.11 22.40
CA VAL A 163 -24.94 7.26 22.97
C VAL A 163 -25.24 7.63 24.42
N PHE A 164 -24.21 7.87 25.24
CA PHE A 164 -24.39 8.26 26.64
C PHE A 164 -25.03 9.65 26.80
N VAL A 165 -24.82 10.56 25.84
CA VAL A 165 -25.45 11.88 25.86
C VAL A 165 -26.95 11.73 25.62
N ILE A 166 -27.34 10.92 24.63
CA ILE A 166 -28.74 10.63 24.33
C ILE A 166 -29.39 9.90 25.52
N ALA A 167 -28.73 8.91 26.10
CA ALA A 167 -29.22 8.22 27.30
C ALA A 167 -29.46 9.14 28.50
N ALA A 168 -28.53 10.08 28.73
CA ALA A 168 -28.68 11.07 29.78
C ALA A 168 -29.86 12.02 29.49
N CYS A 169 -30.01 12.47 28.24
CA CYS A 169 -31.12 13.32 27.81
C CYS A 169 -32.48 12.60 27.98
N ASN A 170 -32.59 11.35 27.52
CA ASN A 170 -33.78 10.51 27.68
C ASN A 170 -34.10 10.27 29.16
N SER A 171 -33.08 10.01 29.99
CA SER A 171 -33.26 9.82 31.44
C SER A 171 -33.81 11.06 32.13
N VAL A 172 -33.31 12.24 31.76
CA VAL A 172 -33.83 13.53 32.26
C VAL A 172 -35.26 13.73 31.77
N PHE A 173 -35.54 13.41 30.50
CA PHE A 173 -36.88 13.50 29.94
C PHE A 173 -37.88 12.61 30.69
N PHE A 174 -37.59 11.33 30.94
CA PHE A 174 -38.48 10.43 31.69
C PHE A 174 -38.78 10.94 33.10
N TRP A 175 -37.76 11.50 33.76
CA TRP A 175 -37.91 12.06 35.10
C TRP A 175 -38.81 13.29 35.10
N VAL A 176 -38.62 14.20 34.14
CA VAL A 176 -39.46 15.39 33.96
C VAL A 176 -40.89 15.00 33.58
N ASP A 177 -41.07 14.10 32.62
CA ASP A 177 -42.39 13.70 32.14
C ASP A 177 -43.27 13.14 33.27
N LEU A 178 -42.72 12.21 34.08
CA LEU A 178 -43.44 11.61 35.19
C LEU A 178 -43.78 12.58 36.34
N LEU A 179 -43.02 13.68 36.48
CA LEU A 179 -43.30 14.70 37.49
C LEU A 179 -44.41 15.66 37.07
N TYR A 180 -44.49 15.99 35.78
CA TYR A 180 -45.40 17.03 35.29
C TYR A 180 -46.69 16.48 34.66
N GLN A 181 -46.70 15.26 34.13
CA GLN A 181 -47.90 14.68 33.55
C GLN A 181 -48.87 14.17 34.62
N LYS A 182 -50.18 14.34 34.34
CA LYS A 182 -51.24 13.85 35.23
C LYS A 182 -51.46 12.35 34.98
N ALA A 183 -51.26 11.52 36.00
CA ALA A 183 -51.55 10.09 35.93
C ALA A 183 -53.06 9.82 35.88
N THR A 184 -53.46 8.76 35.18
CA THR A 184 -54.83 8.23 35.24
C THR A 184 -55.20 7.84 36.67
N PRO A 185 -56.50 7.83 37.05
CA PRO A 185 -56.91 7.43 38.40
C PRO A 185 -56.46 6.02 38.81
N THR A 186 -56.29 5.14 37.83
CA THR A 186 -55.77 3.77 38.02
C THR A 186 -54.27 3.75 38.29
N LEU A 187 -53.50 4.64 37.67
CA LEU A 187 -52.04 4.70 37.77
C LEU A 187 -51.55 5.61 38.90
N ALA A 188 -52.32 6.64 39.27
CA ALA A 188 -51.99 7.59 40.33
C ALA A 188 -51.54 6.96 41.66
N PRO A 189 -52.23 5.92 42.22
CA PRO A 189 -51.76 5.30 43.45
C PRO A 189 -50.42 4.57 43.29
N ALA A 190 -50.19 3.93 42.13
CA ALA A 190 -48.94 3.26 41.85
C ALA A 190 -47.79 4.27 41.71
N VAL A 191 -48.00 5.39 41.03
CA VAL A 191 -47.01 6.47 40.92
C VAL A 191 -46.71 7.06 42.29
N ALA A 192 -47.72 7.30 43.14
CA ALA A 192 -47.51 7.84 44.48
C ALA A 192 -46.72 6.90 45.40
N GLN A 193 -46.95 5.58 45.31
CA GLN A 193 -46.29 4.59 46.18
C GLN A 193 -44.98 4.05 45.62
N GLN A 194 -44.82 4.03 44.29
CA GLN A 194 -43.72 3.35 43.59
C GLN A 194 -43.04 4.24 42.55
N PHE A 195 -43.02 5.56 42.77
CA PHE A 195 -42.38 6.52 41.86
C PHE A 195 -40.95 6.11 41.49
N LEU A 196 -40.11 5.82 42.49
CA LEU A 196 -38.70 5.49 42.31
C LEU A 196 -38.49 4.20 41.47
N PRO A 197 -39.15 3.06 41.76
CA PRO A 197 -39.09 1.89 40.88
C PRO A 197 -39.57 2.15 39.45
N ILE A 198 -40.65 2.93 39.28
CA ILE A 198 -41.22 3.24 37.96
C ILE A 198 -40.24 4.04 37.10
N VAL A 199 -39.61 5.07 37.65
CA VAL A 199 -38.66 5.91 36.90
C VAL A 199 -37.27 5.26 36.76
N SER A 200 -36.83 4.51 37.76
CA SER A 200 -35.49 3.90 37.71
C SER A 200 -35.40 2.77 36.69
N ARG A 201 -36.49 2.05 36.41
CA ARG A 201 -36.51 0.96 35.43
C ARG A 201 -36.09 1.38 34.01
N PRO A 202 -36.73 2.35 33.33
CA PRO A 202 -36.32 2.76 31.99
C PRO A 202 -34.92 3.40 32.01
N ILE A 203 -34.59 4.19 33.04
CA ILE A 203 -33.25 4.79 33.17
C ILE A 203 -32.16 3.70 33.23
N ILE A 204 -32.34 2.70 34.09
CA ILE A 204 -31.38 1.58 34.20
C ILE A 204 -31.27 0.84 32.86
N LEU A 205 -32.40 0.61 32.18
CA LEU A 205 -32.42 -0.03 30.88
C LEU A 205 -31.61 0.76 29.84
N GLU A 206 -31.82 2.07 29.72
CA GLU A 206 -31.06 2.94 28.80
C GLU A 206 -29.55 2.88 29.09
N PHE A 207 -29.13 3.03 30.34
CA PHE A 207 -27.71 2.96 30.68
C PHE A 207 -27.08 1.58 30.38
N ILE A 208 -27.83 0.49 30.57
CA ILE A 208 -27.38 -0.85 30.19
C ILE A 208 -27.24 -0.96 28.67
N VAL A 209 -28.25 -0.53 27.91
CA VAL A 209 -28.26 -0.57 26.45
C VAL A 209 -27.12 0.30 25.88
N ALA A 210 -26.94 1.51 26.39
CA ALA A 210 -25.84 2.40 26.04
C ALA A 210 -24.47 1.76 26.33
N ALA A 211 -24.27 1.15 27.50
CA ALA A 211 -23.01 0.51 27.87
C ALA A 211 -22.69 -0.71 26.99
N VAL A 212 -23.66 -1.60 26.77
CA VAL A 212 -23.49 -2.79 25.93
C VAL A 212 -23.21 -2.39 24.49
N SER A 213 -23.97 -1.44 23.95
CA SER A 213 -23.79 -0.94 22.58
C SER A 213 -22.45 -0.24 22.41
N PHE A 214 -22.04 0.56 23.39
CA PHE A 214 -20.72 1.19 23.42
C PHE A 214 -19.59 0.17 23.35
N LEU A 215 -19.66 -0.89 24.18
CA LEU A 215 -18.66 -1.96 24.19
C LEU A 215 -18.64 -2.71 22.87
N TRP A 216 -19.81 -3.05 22.32
CA TRP A 216 -19.94 -3.76 21.06
C TRP A 216 -19.33 -2.98 19.88
N VAL A 217 -19.76 -1.73 19.67
CA VAL A 217 -19.26 -0.89 18.57
C VAL A 217 -17.77 -0.57 18.75
N SER A 218 -17.33 -0.29 19.98
CA SER A 218 -15.92 -0.03 20.27
C SER A 218 -15.05 -1.26 19.99
N SER A 219 -15.53 -2.45 20.37
CA SER A 219 -14.83 -3.72 20.11
C SER A 219 -14.73 -3.99 18.60
N ALA A 220 -15.85 -3.86 17.87
CA ALA A 220 -15.89 -4.03 16.43
C ALA A 220 -14.92 -3.05 15.73
N THR A 221 -14.95 -1.78 16.09
CA THR A 221 -14.05 -0.75 15.52
C THR A 221 -12.59 -1.09 15.78
N LYS A 222 -12.24 -1.54 16.99
CA LYS A 222 -10.88 -1.98 17.32
C LYS A 222 -10.45 -3.22 16.54
N ALA A 223 -11.33 -4.19 16.37
CA ALA A 223 -11.06 -5.40 15.58
C ALA A 223 -10.79 -5.05 14.11
N ILE A 224 -11.60 -4.17 13.53
CA ILE A 224 -11.43 -3.66 12.16
C ILE A 224 -10.07 -2.97 12.01
N MET A 225 -9.73 -2.05 12.91
CA MET A 225 -8.43 -1.36 12.87
C MET A 225 -7.24 -2.32 12.99
N ARG A 226 -7.39 -3.43 13.72
CA ARG A 226 -6.34 -4.46 13.83
C ARG A 226 -6.21 -5.27 12.54
N ALA A 227 -7.34 -5.64 11.93
CA ALA A 227 -7.35 -6.35 10.66
C ALA A 227 -6.69 -5.52 9.55
N ASP A 228 -7.04 -4.23 9.43
CA ASP A 228 -6.46 -3.35 8.41
C ASP A 228 -4.94 -3.13 8.62
N ARG A 229 -4.50 -3.05 9.88
CA ARG A 229 -3.06 -3.00 10.19
C ARG A 229 -2.35 -4.30 9.82
N ALA A 230 -2.96 -5.45 10.05
CA ALA A 230 -2.40 -6.74 9.66
C ALA A 230 -2.29 -6.85 8.14
N GLU A 231 -3.31 -6.43 7.38
CA GLU A 231 -3.29 -6.38 5.92
C GLU A 231 -2.17 -5.47 5.40
N MET A 232 -2.02 -4.28 5.99
CA MET A 232 -0.93 -3.36 5.64
C MET A 232 0.47 -3.97 5.92
N VAL A 233 0.63 -4.68 7.04
CA VAL A 233 1.89 -5.36 7.38
C VAL A 233 2.18 -6.48 6.39
N ILE A 234 1.19 -7.29 6.02
CA ILE A 234 1.35 -8.37 5.04
C ILE A 234 1.77 -7.81 3.68
N ASN A 235 1.14 -6.73 3.22
CA ASN A 235 1.50 -6.10 1.94
C ASN A 235 2.93 -5.54 1.96
N LEU A 236 3.35 -4.94 3.08
CA LEU A 236 4.72 -4.47 3.25
C LEU A 236 5.72 -5.63 3.33
N GLU A 237 5.38 -6.72 4.03
CA GLU A 237 6.22 -7.91 4.13
C GLU A 237 6.41 -8.56 2.75
N HIS A 238 5.34 -8.71 1.96
CA HIS A 238 5.44 -9.19 0.58
C HIS A 238 6.33 -8.31 -0.28
N ALA A 239 6.15 -6.98 -0.23
CA ALA A 239 7.01 -6.06 -0.96
C ALA A 239 8.49 -6.17 -0.57
N LEU A 240 8.78 -6.39 0.72
CA LEU A 240 10.15 -6.60 1.22
C LEU A 240 10.72 -7.95 0.77
N VAL A 241 9.93 -9.01 0.80
CA VAL A 241 10.34 -10.34 0.31
C VAL A 241 10.68 -10.29 -1.17
N ASP A 242 9.87 -9.60 -1.98
CA ASP A 242 10.12 -9.45 -3.42
C ASP A 242 11.39 -8.64 -3.70
N GLN A 243 11.61 -7.53 -2.96
CA GLN A 243 12.84 -6.76 -3.04
C GLN A 243 14.07 -7.60 -2.64
N LYS A 244 13.95 -8.38 -1.57
CA LYS A 244 15.02 -9.27 -1.10
C LYS A 244 15.35 -10.32 -2.16
N ARG A 245 14.34 -10.97 -2.74
CA ARG A 245 14.50 -11.97 -3.79
C ARG A 245 15.17 -11.37 -5.03
N ALA A 246 14.72 -10.20 -5.48
CA ALA A 246 15.32 -9.51 -6.62
C ALA A 246 16.79 -9.12 -6.37
N LEU A 247 17.14 -8.79 -5.12
CA LEU A 247 18.50 -8.52 -4.71
C LEU A 247 19.35 -9.79 -4.67
N GLU A 248 18.86 -10.89 -4.09
CA GLU A 248 19.53 -12.19 -4.06
C GLU A 248 19.79 -12.73 -5.48
N GLU A 249 18.79 -12.68 -6.36
CA GLU A 249 18.95 -13.03 -7.78
C GLU A 249 20.01 -12.16 -8.46
N GLY A 250 20.02 -10.85 -8.17
CA GLY A 250 21.02 -9.93 -8.71
C GLY A 250 22.45 -10.21 -8.23
N VAL A 251 22.62 -10.56 -6.95
CA VAL A 251 23.92 -10.97 -6.38
C VAL A 251 24.39 -12.27 -7.02
N ALA A 252 23.52 -13.26 -7.16
CA ALA A 252 23.86 -14.55 -7.76
C ALA A 252 24.38 -14.40 -9.20
N GLN A 253 23.75 -13.52 -10.00
CA GLN A 253 24.19 -13.24 -11.37
C GLN A 253 25.57 -12.54 -11.42
N ILE A 254 25.81 -11.57 -10.52
CA ILE A 254 27.13 -10.93 -10.40
C ILE A 254 28.19 -11.95 -10.01
N LEU A 255 27.91 -12.79 -9.01
CA LEU A 255 28.82 -13.82 -8.53
C LEU A 255 29.14 -14.84 -9.64
N GLN A 256 28.14 -15.32 -10.36
CA GLN A 256 28.33 -16.22 -11.49
C GLN A 256 29.22 -15.60 -12.57
N THR A 257 28.99 -14.33 -12.91
CA THR A 257 29.85 -13.61 -13.87
C THR A 257 31.30 -13.59 -13.39
N HIS A 258 31.52 -13.34 -12.09
CA HIS A 258 32.87 -13.35 -11.51
C HIS A 258 33.53 -14.73 -11.61
N VAL A 259 32.79 -15.81 -11.38
CA VAL A 259 33.29 -17.19 -11.51
C VAL A 259 33.64 -17.50 -12.97
N GLU A 260 32.79 -17.12 -13.93
CA GLU A 260 33.08 -17.33 -15.37
C GLU A 260 34.34 -16.58 -15.81
N VAL A 261 34.52 -15.34 -15.35
CA VAL A 261 35.73 -14.54 -15.62
C VAL A 261 36.97 -15.19 -14.98
N ALA A 262 36.85 -15.67 -13.74
CA ALA A 262 37.94 -16.37 -13.05
C ALA A 262 38.35 -17.67 -13.77
N ASN A 263 37.40 -18.33 -14.44
CA ASN A 263 37.63 -19.50 -15.29
C ASN A 263 38.15 -19.14 -16.69
N GLY A 264 38.51 -17.88 -16.95
CA GLY A 264 39.12 -17.43 -18.20
C GLY A 264 38.14 -16.94 -19.27
N ASN A 265 36.83 -16.95 -19.00
CA ASN A 265 35.83 -16.39 -19.91
C ASN A 265 35.72 -14.85 -19.74
N LEU A 266 36.66 -14.12 -20.35
CA LEU A 266 36.67 -12.63 -20.30
C LEU A 266 35.51 -11.98 -21.07
N ASN A 267 34.73 -12.75 -21.83
CA ASN A 267 33.55 -12.28 -22.53
C ASN A 267 32.28 -12.31 -21.67
N ALA A 268 32.31 -12.93 -20.48
CA ALA A 268 31.19 -12.93 -19.56
C ALA A 268 30.82 -11.50 -19.12
N ARG A 269 29.52 -11.24 -18.94
CA ARG A 269 28.96 -9.96 -18.51
C ARG A 269 27.83 -10.22 -17.53
N ALA A 270 27.69 -9.36 -16.53
CA ALA A 270 26.60 -9.43 -15.56
C ALA A 270 25.33 -8.81 -16.18
N PRO A 271 24.28 -9.61 -16.49
CA PRO A 271 23.10 -9.14 -17.21
C PRO A 271 22.03 -8.61 -16.24
N LEU A 272 22.33 -7.51 -15.53
CA LEU A 272 21.32 -6.86 -14.68
C LEU A 272 20.52 -5.81 -15.46
N ASN A 273 19.20 -5.80 -15.23
CA ASN A 273 18.29 -4.77 -15.72
C ASN A 273 18.46 -3.46 -14.94
N GLN A 274 18.15 -2.32 -15.57
CA GLN A 274 18.23 -0.98 -14.94
C GLN A 274 17.35 -0.83 -13.69
N ASN A 275 16.31 -1.66 -13.58
CA ASN A 275 15.38 -1.65 -12.45
C ASN A 275 15.91 -2.39 -11.22
N ASN A 276 17.03 -3.12 -11.32
CA ASN A 276 17.63 -3.81 -10.19
C ASN A 276 18.50 -2.82 -9.38
N ALA A 277 18.38 -2.83 -8.05
CA ALA A 277 19.17 -1.98 -7.16
C ALA A 277 20.70 -2.15 -7.36
N LEU A 278 21.15 -3.34 -7.81
CA LEU A 278 22.55 -3.67 -8.05
C LEU A 278 23.02 -3.31 -9.47
N TRP A 279 22.18 -2.68 -10.31
CA TRP A 279 22.54 -2.35 -11.68
C TRP A 279 23.82 -1.50 -11.80
N GLN A 280 23.99 -0.53 -10.90
CA GLN A 280 25.19 0.31 -10.87
C GLN A 280 26.46 -0.51 -10.61
N ILE A 281 26.37 -1.52 -9.74
CA ILE A 281 27.49 -2.42 -9.40
C ILE A 281 27.82 -3.30 -10.61
N ALA A 282 26.82 -3.92 -11.25
CA ALA A 282 27.05 -4.72 -12.46
C ALA A 282 27.61 -3.88 -13.61
N ARG A 283 27.17 -2.63 -13.76
CA ARG A 283 27.71 -1.71 -14.76
C ARG A 283 29.19 -1.41 -14.49
N ALA A 284 29.54 -1.07 -13.25
CA ALA A 284 30.93 -0.85 -12.86
C ALA A 284 31.79 -2.09 -13.09
N LEU A 285 31.30 -3.28 -12.72
CA LEU A 285 31.95 -4.57 -12.97
C LEU A 285 32.19 -4.79 -14.46
N ASN A 286 31.17 -4.63 -15.30
CA ASN A 286 31.29 -4.82 -16.75
C ASN A 286 32.32 -3.85 -17.38
N VAL A 287 32.45 -2.62 -16.86
CA VAL A 287 33.50 -1.69 -17.30
C VAL A 287 34.89 -2.19 -16.90
N LEU A 288 35.06 -2.70 -15.68
CA LEU A 288 36.31 -3.30 -15.23
C LEU A 288 36.68 -4.54 -16.06
N LEU A 289 35.72 -5.39 -16.38
CA LEU A 289 35.93 -6.58 -17.23
C LEU A 289 36.37 -6.21 -18.64
N VAL A 290 35.79 -5.16 -19.25
CA VAL A 290 36.25 -4.66 -20.55
C VAL A 290 37.68 -4.14 -20.49
N ARG A 291 38.06 -3.45 -19.41
CA ARG A 291 39.44 -2.98 -19.21
C ARG A 291 40.41 -4.16 -19.04
N LEU A 292 40.05 -5.14 -18.22
CA LEU A 292 40.83 -6.36 -18.01
C LEU A 292 41.00 -7.15 -19.32
N GLN A 293 39.93 -7.31 -20.09
CA GLN A 293 39.95 -7.98 -21.38
C GLN A 293 40.92 -7.31 -22.36
N ARG A 294 40.90 -5.97 -22.44
CA ARG A 294 41.83 -5.21 -23.29
C ARG A 294 43.28 -5.36 -22.83
N ALA A 295 43.52 -5.32 -21.51
CA ALA A 295 44.86 -5.53 -20.96
C ALA A 295 45.39 -6.93 -21.28
N ALA A 296 44.58 -7.97 -21.07
CA ALA A 296 44.96 -9.36 -21.37
C ALA A 296 45.18 -9.62 -22.86
N MET A 297 44.41 -8.98 -23.76
CA MET A 297 44.66 -9.03 -25.20
C MET A 297 45.98 -8.35 -25.55
N GLY A 298 46.25 -7.17 -24.99
CA GLY A 298 47.52 -6.46 -25.20
C GLY A 298 48.73 -7.27 -24.74
N GLU A 299 48.64 -7.96 -23.60
CA GLU A 299 49.70 -8.84 -23.10
C GLU A 299 49.94 -10.05 -24.02
N ARG A 300 48.88 -10.66 -24.55
CA ARG A 300 49.00 -11.75 -25.54
C ARG A 300 49.63 -11.28 -26.84
N ASP A 301 49.24 -10.11 -27.32
CA ASP A 301 49.81 -9.54 -28.53
C ASP A 301 51.29 -9.16 -28.32
N LEU A 302 51.65 -8.65 -27.15
CA LEU A 302 53.04 -8.39 -26.77
C LEU A 302 53.85 -9.70 -26.76
N HIS A 303 53.36 -10.76 -26.11
CA HIS A 303 54.03 -12.05 -26.10
C HIS A 303 54.19 -12.65 -27.50
N ARG A 304 53.19 -12.49 -28.38
CA ARG A 304 53.32 -12.91 -29.79
C ARG A 304 54.40 -12.12 -30.52
N VAL A 305 54.49 -10.81 -30.29
CA VAL A 305 55.55 -9.96 -30.84
C VAL A 305 56.92 -10.38 -30.29
N GLU A 306 57.05 -10.63 -28.99
CA GLU A 306 58.30 -11.09 -28.36
C GLU A 306 58.78 -12.42 -28.95
N GLN A 307 57.86 -13.38 -29.14
CA GLN A 307 58.14 -14.66 -29.79
C GLN A 307 58.58 -14.48 -31.25
N ALA A 308 57.85 -13.64 -32.00
CA ALA A 308 58.15 -13.34 -33.40
C ALA A 308 59.51 -12.64 -33.56
N VAL A 309 59.85 -11.70 -32.67
CA VAL A 309 61.17 -11.03 -32.63
C VAL A 309 62.26 -12.04 -32.33
N THR A 310 62.08 -12.88 -31.30
CA THR A 310 63.07 -13.90 -30.91
C THR A 310 63.32 -14.87 -32.07
N GLN A 311 62.26 -15.29 -32.77
CA GLN A 311 62.35 -16.15 -33.94
C GLN A 311 63.05 -15.46 -35.12
N CYS A 312 62.77 -14.18 -35.38
CA CYS A 312 63.45 -13.41 -36.43
C CYS A 312 64.95 -13.25 -36.12
N VAL A 313 65.28 -12.96 -34.86
CA VAL A 313 66.67 -12.85 -34.40
C VAL A 313 67.41 -14.17 -34.58
N SER A 314 66.81 -15.30 -34.21
CA SER A 314 67.45 -16.61 -34.41
C SER A 314 67.64 -16.96 -35.88
N ILE A 315 66.68 -16.61 -36.76
CA ILE A 315 66.82 -16.83 -38.21
C ILE A 315 67.95 -15.98 -38.79
N ILE A 316 68.07 -14.72 -38.37
CA ILE A 316 69.16 -13.83 -38.80
C ILE A 316 70.51 -14.38 -38.35
N GLN A 317 70.63 -14.77 -37.08
CA GLN A 317 71.87 -15.33 -36.53
C GLN A 317 72.31 -16.59 -37.29
N HIS A 318 71.37 -17.49 -37.56
CA HIS A 318 71.69 -18.72 -38.28
C HIS A 318 72.06 -18.48 -39.75
N ALA A 319 71.37 -17.56 -40.43
CA ALA A 319 71.70 -17.18 -41.80
C ALA A 319 73.07 -16.50 -41.90
N ASP A 320 73.46 -15.72 -40.89
CA ASP A 320 74.77 -15.07 -40.78
C ASP A 320 75.89 -16.12 -40.61
N GLU A 321 75.67 -17.12 -39.74
CA GLU A 321 76.60 -18.26 -39.56
C GLU A 321 76.83 -19.04 -40.86
N GLU A 322 75.78 -19.21 -41.68
CA GLU A 322 75.84 -19.93 -42.96
C GLU A 322 76.27 -19.05 -44.15
N GLN A 323 76.51 -17.75 -43.95
CA GLN A 323 76.79 -16.76 -45.01
C GLN A 323 75.71 -16.69 -46.10
N LEU A 324 74.46 -16.97 -45.73
CA LEU A 324 73.31 -16.91 -46.63
C LEU A 324 72.45 -15.65 -46.35
N PRO A 325 71.79 -15.08 -47.37
CA PRO A 325 70.89 -13.95 -47.15
C PRO A 325 69.69 -14.36 -46.29
N ALA A 326 69.53 -13.73 -45.12
CA ALA A 326 68.42 -13.98 -44.21
C ALA A 326 67.06 -13.68 -44.88
N ARG A 327 66.20 -14.70 -44.99
CA ARG A 327 64.81 -14.55 -45.46
C ARG A 327 63.87 -14.67 -44.27
N LEU A 328 63.41 -13.53 -43.77
CA LEU A 328 62.47 -13.46 -42.66
C LEU A 328 61.03 -13.70 -43.17
N PRO A 329 60.29 -14.68 -42.63
CA PRO A 329 58.87 -14.84 -42.95
C PRO A 329 58.01 -13.73 -42.30
N PHE A 330 56.86 -13.42 -42.90
CA PHE A 330 55.86 -12.56 -42.25
C PHE A 330 55.27 -13.29 -41.03
N THR A 331 55.24 -12.61 -39.89
CA THR A 331 54.81 -13.17 -38.61
C THR A 331 53.36 -12.80 -38.28
N HIS A 332 52.73 -11.96 -39.09
CA HIS A 332 51.39 -11.38 -38.87
C HIS A 332 51.29 -10.61 -37.56
N THR A 333 52.41 -10.02 -37.13
CA THR A 333 52.46 -9.20 -35.93
C THR A 333 52.86 -7.75 -36.27
N ALA A 334 52.89 -6.88 -35.26
CA ALA A 334 53.27 -5.49 -35.43
C ALA A 334 54.72 -5.29 -35.94
N ILE A 335 55.56 -6.33 -35.93
CA ILE A 335 56.93 -6.27 -36.48
C ILE A 335 56.99 -6.53 -37.99
N ASP A 336 55.90 -6.94 -38.64
CA ASP A 336 55.89 -7.23 -40.07
C ASP A 336 56.30 -6.05 -40.97
N PRO A 337 55.91 -4.78 -40.70
CA PRO A 337 56.42 -3.64 -41.44
C PRO A 337 57.94 -3.48 -41.32
N LEU A 338 58.51 -3.83 -40.17
CA LEU A 338 59.96 -3.84 -39.96
C LEU A 338 60.61 -4.95 -40.78
N ILE A 339 60.03 -6.16 -40.76
CA ILE A 339 60.49 -7.29 -41.58
C ILE A 339 60.49 -6.92 -43.07
N ALA A 340 59.39 -6.35 -43.58
CA ALA A 340 59.28 -5.91 -44.97
C ALA A 340 60.33 -4.85 -45.34
N ALA A 341 60.62 -3.91 -44.44
CA ALA A 341 61.62 -2.87 -44.66
C ALA A 341 63.06 -3.41 -44.64
N LEU A 342 63.32 -4.50 -43.91
CA LEU A 342 64.61 -5.17 -43.83
C LEU A 342 64.85 -6.12 -45.01
N GLN A 343 63.79 -6.73 -45.56
CA GLN A 343 63.89 -7.60 -46.73
C GLN A 343 64.48 -6.84 -47.92
N GLY A 344 65.62 -7.33 -48.43
CA GLY A 344 66.31 -6.75 -49.59
C GLY A 344 67.38 -5.71 -49.25
N LYS A 345 67.61 -5.39 -47.96
CA LYS A 345 68.75 -4.58 -47.54
C LYS A 345 69.85 -5.47 -46.95
N THR A 346 71.09 -5.31 -47.42
CA THR A 346 72.26 -5.90 -46.77
C THR A 346 72.53 -5.14 -45.48
N LEU A 347 72.25 -5.78 -44.35
CA LEU A 347 72.55 -5.20 -43.05
C LEU A 347 74.06 -5.24 -42.84
N ALA A 348 74.71 -4.08 -42.95
CA ALA A 348 76.09 -3.94 -42.52
C ALA A 348 76.15 -4.24 -41.02
N TYR A 349 76.95 -5.24 -40.64
CA TYR A 349 77.14 -5.66 -39.25
C TYR A 349 77.57 -4.46 -38.41
N THR A 350 76.64 -3.93 -37.62
CA THR A 350 76.97 -2.92 -36.62
C THR A 350 77.35 -3.67 -35.37
N GLN A 351 78.65 -3.70 -35.04
CA GLN A 351 79.13 -4.30 -33.79
C GLN A 351 78.28 -3.79 -32.63
N ALA A 352 77.58 -4.70 -31.95
CA ALA A 352 76.75 -4.35 -30.81
C ALA A 352 77.63 -3.68 -29.74
N PRO A 353 77.28 -2.48 -29.25
CA PRO A 353 78.03 -1.83 -28.18
C PRO A 353 77.77 -2.61 -26.89
N PHE A 354 78.64 -3.57 -26.59
CA PHE A 354 78.55 -4.38 -25.37
C PHE A 354 79.20 -3.63 -24.20
N LEU A 355 78.34 -3.28 -23.23
CA LEU A 355 78.57 -3.03 -21.80
C LEU A 355 79.37 -1.78 -21.34
N LEU A 356 78.63 -0.76 -20.90
CA LEU A 356 79.00 0.01 -19.70
C LEU A 356 78.19 -0.51 -18.51
N ARG A 357 78.87 -1.33 -17.71
CA ARG A 357 78.43 -1.91 -16.44
C ARG A 357 78.23 -0.79 -15.40
N SER A 358 77.00 -0.30 -15.21
CA SER A 358 76.70 0.63 -14.12
C SER A 358 76.50 -0.11 -12.79
N HIS A 359 77.15 0.43 -11.76
CA HIS A 359 77.24 -0.04 -10.37
C HIS A 359 75.91 -0.46 -9.70
N PRO A 360 75.96 -1.42 -8.76
CA PRO A 360 74.87 -1.66 -7.82
C PRO A 360 74.88 -0.59 -6.72
N THR A 361 74.01 0.42 -6.83
CA THR A 361 73.72 1.32 -5.72
C THR A 361 72.77 0.60 -4.76
N LYS A 362 73.32 0.09 -3.64
CA LYS A 362 72.56 -0.32 -2.46
C LYS A 362 71.76 0.87 -1.93
N ALA A 363 70.46 0.90 -2.19
CA ALA A 363 69.54 1.73 -1.42
C ALA A 363 68.96 0.89 -0.27
N HIS A 364 69.55 1.11 0.90
CA HIS A 364 69.02 0.75 2.20
C HIS A 364 67.68 1.48 2.36
N ILE A 365 66.55 0.76 2.40
CA ILE A 365 65.29 1.30 2.94
C ILE A 365 64.89 0.42 4.12
N ASP A 366 65.03 1.07 5.26
CA ASP A 366 64.75 0.64 6.60
C ASP A 366 63.27 0.82 6.95
N ALA A 367 62.88 0.13 8.03
CA ALA A 367 61.79 0.46 8.95
C ALA A 367 60.31 0.28 8.51
N SER A 368 59.80 -0.91 8.85
CA SER A 368 58.67 -1.10 9.77
C SER A 368 57.91 0.16 10.24
N LYS A 369 56.59 0.20 9.97
CA LYS A 369 55.62 0.94 10.80
C LYS A 369 54.27 0.20 10.84
N PRO A 370 53.82 -0.29 12.00
CA PRO A 370 52.45 -0.75 12.18
C PRO A 370 51.55 0.44 12.49
N LEU A 371 50.38 0.51 11.87
CA LEU A 371 49.33 1.46 12.25
C LEU A 371 48.06 0.68 12.56
N SER A 372 47.81 0.62 13.86
CA SER A 372 46.52 0.43 14.50
C SER A 372 45.47 1.38 13.93
N GLN A 373 44.30 0.86 13.54
CA GLN A 373 43.00 1.22 14.12
C GLN A 373 41.92 0.25 13.64
#